data_AF-A0A971GIU4-F1
#
_entry.id   AF-A0A971GIU4-F1
#
_cell.length_a   1.000
_cell.length_b   1.000
_cell.length_c   1.000
_cell.angle_alpha   90.00
_cell.angle_beta   90.00
_cell.angle_gamma   90.00
#
_symmetry.space_group_name_H-M   'P 1'
#
loop_
_entity.id
_entity.type
_entity.pdbx_description
1 polymer ?
#
loop_
_entity_poly.entity_id
_entity_poly.type
_entity_poly.pdbx_seq_one_letter_code
_entity_poly.pdbx_strand_id
1 'polypeptide(L)'
;MAYKKCNEFNDNAKRLAEYARALSHPARITILNILAERNTCICGQIVDVLPLAQSTVSQHLGELKKCGLIMGEIDGPRSCYCINRKNFEEMIYLMNEFTGGIRGR
;
A
#
# COMPACT_ATOMS: atom_id res chain seq x y z
N MET A 1 18.49 14.04 13.35
CA MET A 1 17.70 13.56 12.18
C MET A 1 16.23 13.44 12.58
N ALA A 2 15.33 14.00 11.76
CA ALA A 2 13.92 14.35 12.03
C ALA A 2 12.98 13.25 12.55
N TYR A 3 13.41 11.99 12.64
CA TYR A 3 12.58 10.86 13.09
C TYR A 3 12.11 10.96 14.54
N LYS A 4 12.82 11.68 15.41
CA LYS A 4 12.45 11.80 16.84
C LYS A 4 11.13 12.54 17.08
N LYS A 5 10.67 13.36 16.14
CA LYS A 5 9.45 14.17 16.28
C LYS A 5 8.21 13.53 15.64
N CYS A 6 8.37 12.48 14.83
CA CYS A 6 7.22 11.82 14.20
C CYS A 6 6.25 11.20 15.21
N ASN A 7 6.74 10.76 16.38
CA ASN A 7 5.91 10.18 17.43
C ASN A 7 5.01 11.21 18.14
N GLU A 8 5.29 12.51 18.00
CA GLU A 8 4.50 13.58 18.60
C GLU A 8 3.22 13.90 17.80
N PHE A 9 3.13 13.44 16.54
CA PHE A 9 1.92 13.59 15.75
C PHE A 9 0.86 12.56 16.13
N ASN A 10 -0.41 12.93 15.97
CA ASN A 10 -1.54 12.04 16.24
C ASN A 10 -1.51 10.79 15.32
N ASP A 11 -2.15 9.72 15.78
CA ASP A 11 -2.11 8.42 15.11
C ASP A 11 -2.73 8.45 13.70
N ASN A 12 -3.83 9.18 13.52
CA ASN A 12 -4.49 9.34 12.21
C ASN A 12 -3.53 9.99 11.18
N ALA A 13 -2.82 11.04 11.56
CA ALA A 13 -1.86 11.74 10.70
C ALA A 13 -0.66 10.83 10.35
N LYS A 14 -0.15 10.07 11.33
CA LYS A 14 0.92 9.08 11.09
C LYS A 14 0.45 8.00 10.12
N ARG A 15 -0.75 7.45 10.33
CA ARG A 15 -1.32 6.39 9.51
C ARG A 15 -1.58 6.85 8.08
N LEU A 16 -2.18 8.03 7.91
CA LEU A 16 -2.38 8.63 6.60
C LEU A 16 -1.04 8.88 5.87
N ALA A 17 -0.02 9.36 6.59
CA ALA A 17 1.31 9.56 6.02
C ALA A 17 1.99 8.24 5.59
N GLU A 18 1.79 7.15 6.33
CA GLU A 18 2.27 5.82 5.94
C GLU A 18 1.62 5.35 4.64
N TYR A 19 0.30 5.48 4.52
CA TYR A 19 -0.42 5.17 3.28
C TYR A 19 0.03 6.05 2.11
N ALA A 20 0.10 7.37 2.31
CA ALA A 20 0.56 8.29 1.27
C ALA A 20 1.99 8.00 0.81
N ARG A 21 2.89 7.66 1.75
CA ARG A 21 4.26 7.23 1.42
C ARG A 21 4.28 5.93 0.63
N ALA A 22 3.43 4.97 0.97
CA ALA A 22 3.29 3.75 0.20
C ALA A 22 2.70 4.00 -1.21
N LEU A 23 1.87 5.01 -1.39
CA LEU A 23 1.30 5.36 -2.71
C LEU A 23 2.20 6.26 -3.56
N SER A 24 3.24 6.89 -3.00
CA SER A 24 4.05 7.89 -3.70
C SER A 24 4.94 7.39 -4.86
N HIS A 25 4.93 6.10 -5.19
CA HIS A 25 5.75 5.52 -6.26
C HIS A 25 4.87 4.86 -7.32
N PRO A 26 5.07 5.16 -8.63
CA PRO A 26 4.18 4.70 -9.70
C PRO A 26 4.10 3.17 -9.77
N ALA A 27 5.22 2.45 -9.63
CA ALA A 27 5.20 0.99 -9.63
C ALA A 27 4.27 0.39 -8.56
N ARG A 28 4.14 1.03 -7.39
CA ARG A 28 3.24 0.56 -6.32
C ARG A 28 1.78 0.82 -6.66
N ILE A 29 1.47 1.95 -7.29
CA ILE A 29 0.14 2.22 -7.85
C ILE A 29 -0.24 1.16 -8.90
N THR A 30 0.68 0.85 -9.82
CA THR A 30 0.45 -0.18 -10.84
C THR A 30 0.20 -1.56 -10.23
N ILE A 31 1.00 -1.97 -9.23
CA ILE A 31 0.78 -3.23 -8.50
C ILE A 31 -0.62 -3.27 -7.89
N LEU A 32 -1.05 -2.20 -7.22
CA LEU A 32 -2.36 -2.14 -6.59
C LEU A 32 -3.50 -2.23 -7.62
N ASN A 33 -3.36 -1.58 -8.78
CA ASN A 33 -4.34 -1.67 -9.86
C ASN A 33 -4.46 -3.11 -10.40
N ILE A 34 -3.32 -3.76 -10.67
CA ILE A 34 -3.29 -5.17 -11.13
C ILE A 34 -3.98 -6.09 -10.10
N LEU A 35 -3.67 -5.91 -8.81
CA LEU A 35 -4.28 -6.67 -7.73
C LEU A 35 -5.79 -6.39 -7.61
N ALA A 36 -6.23 -5.16 -7.83
CA ALA A 36 -7.64 -4.77 -7.79
C ALA A 36 -8.45 -5.38 -8.94
N GLU A 37 -7.89 -5.43 -10.15
CA GLU A 37 -8.54 -6.04 -11.33
C GLU A 37 -8.81 -7.54 -11.14
N ARG A 38 -7.91 -8.25 -10.44
CA ARG A 38 -7.96 -9.72 -10.37
C ARG A 38 -8.94 -10.28 -9.34
N ASN A 39 -9.54 -9.46 -8.46
CA ASN A 39 -10.51 -9.86 -7.41
C ASN A 39 -10.09 -11.02 -6.47
N THR A 40 -8.95 -11.66 -6.71
CA THR A 40 -8.38 -12.80 -5.99
C THR A 40 -6.88 -12.55 -5.76
N CYS A 41 -6.27 -13.39 -4.92
CA CYS A 41 -4.84 -13.32 -4.64
C CYS A 41 -4.02 -13.75 -5.87
N ILE A 42 -2.99 -12.97 -6.22
CA ILE A 42 -2.08 -13.29 -7.31
C ILE A 42 -0.84 -13.99 -6.76
N CYS A 43 -0.59 -15.21 -7.22
CA CYS A 43 0.58 -16.01 -6.86
C CYS A 43 1.62 -16.03 -7.99
N GLY A 44 2.80 -15.45 -7.76
CA GLY A 44 3.96 -15.59 -8.66
C GLY A 44 3.92 -14.85 -10.01
N GLN A 45 2.90 -14.04 -10.31
CA GLN A 45 2.72 -13.40 -11.63
C GLN A 45 2.93 -11.87 -11.67
N ILE A 46 3.11 -11.21 -10.52
CA ILE A 46 3.23 -9.74 -10.47
C ILE A 46 4.53 -9.25 -11.12
N VAL A 47 5.57 -10.06 -11.10
CA VAL A 47 6.90 -9.68 -11.63
C VAL A 47 6.86 -9.61 -13.16
N ASP A 48 6.08 -10.46 -13.81
CA ASP A 48 6.06 -10.60 -15.27
C ASP A 48 5.35 -9.45 -15.99
N VAL A 49 4.51 -8.69 -15.26
CA VAL A 49 3.70 -7.61 -15.81
C VAL A 49 4.30 -6.22 -15.60
N LEU A 50 5.38 -6.11 -14.83
CA LEU A 50 6.05 -4.85 -14.56
C LEU A 50 7.39 -4.79 -15.31
N PRO A 51 7.79 -3.61 -15.82
CA PRO A 51 9.09 -3.42 -16.46
C PRO A 51 10.21 -3.28 -15.41
N LEU A 52 10.26 -4.17 -14.42
CA LEU A 52 11.15 -4.10 -13.26
C LEU A 52 11.75 -5.47 -12.94
N ALA A 53 12.94 -5.46 -12.34
CA ALA A 53 13.57 -6.69 -11.86
C ALA A 53 12.79 -7.31 -10.69
N GLN A 54 12.86 -8.63 -10.56
CA GLN A 54 12.20 -9.41 -9.50
C GLN A 54 12.47 -8.85 -8.10
N SER A 55 13.73 -8.51 -7.80
CA SER A 55 14.13 -7.97 -6.49
C SER A 55 13.49 -6.60 -6.20
N THR A 56 13.39 -5.74 -7.21
CA THR A 56 12.72 -4.43 -7.10
C THR A 56 11.22 -4.59 -6.89
N VAL A 57 10.57 -5.52 -7.59
CA VAL A 57 9.16 -5.83 -7.39
C VAL A 57 8.91 -6.38 -5.98
N SER A 58 9.76 -7.30 -5.49
CA SER A 58 9.68 -7.79 -4.11
C SER A 58 9.84 -6.68 -3.07
N GLN A 59 10.72 -5.71 -3.31
CA GLN A 59 10.86 -4.54 -2.44
C GLN A 59 9.57 -3.70 -2.40
N HIS A 60 8.96 -3.43 -3.56
CA HIS A 60 7.70 -2.71 -3.63
C HIS A 60 6.55 -3.45 -2.92
N LEU A 61 6.44 -4.76 -3.11
CA LEU A 61 5.48 -5.60 -2.41
C LEU A 61 5.72 -5.60 -0.89
N GLY A 62 6.99 -5.60 -0.47
CA GLY A 62 7.37 -5.47 0.94
C GLY A 62 6.88 -4.16 1.57
N GLU A 63 7.07 -3.02 0.89
CA GLU A 63 6.58 -1.71 1.36
C GLU A 63 5.05 -1.65 1.42
N LEU A 64 4.36 -2.18 0.40
CA LEU A 64 2.89 -2.27 0.38
C LEU A 64 2.36 -3.19 1.49
N LYS A 65 3.04 -4.31 1.75
CA LYS A 65 2.68 -5.23 2.84
C LYS A 65 2.95 -4.59 4.21
N LYS A 66 4.05 -3.86 4.36
CA LYS A 66 4.42 -3.16 5.59
C LYS A 66 3.42 -2.08 6.00
N CYS A 67 2.93 -1.29 5.04
CA CYS A 67 1.86 -0.33 5.33
C CYS A 67 0.48 -1.01 5.46
N GLY A 68 0.37 -2.27 5.05
CA GLY A 68 -0.85 -3.08 5.19
C GLY A 68 -1.87 -2.89 4.08
N LEU A 69 -1.55 -2.20 2.97
CA LEU A 69 -2.47 -2.07 1.82
C LEU A 69 -2.65 -3.39 1.07
N ILE A 70 -1.69 -4.30 1.18
CA ILE A 70 -1.79 -5.67 0.67
C ILE A 70 -1.53 -6.67 1.79
N MET A 71 -2.14 -7.84 1.65
CA MET A 71 -1.82 -9.04 2.41
C MET A 71 -0.97 -9.96 1.54
N GLY A 72 -0.13 -10.77 2.17
CA GLY A 72 0.61 -11.78 1.43
C GLY A 72 0.74 -13.06 2.23
N GLU A 73 0.27 -14.17 1.64
CA GLU A 73 0.38 -15.52 2.15
C GLU A 73 1.42 -16.31 1.35
N ILE A 74 2.04 -17.29 2.00
CA ILE A 74 2.95 -18.23 1.34
C ILE A 74 2.11 -19.47 1.02
N ASP A 75 1.91 -19.74 -0.27
CA ASP A 75 1.27 -20.96 -0.75
C ASP A 75 2.33 -21.84 -1.43
N GLY A 76 2.87 -22.78 -0.66
CA GLY A 76 3.99 -23.63 -1.10
C GLY A 76 5.23 -22.79 -1.47
N PRO A 77 5.81 -22.95 -2.68
CA PRO A 77 6.99 -22.17 -3.10
C PRO A 77 6.65 -20.76 -3.60
N ARG A 78 5.36 -20.38 -3.68
CA ARG A 78 4.93 -19.11 -4.29
C ARG A 78 4.39 -18.16 -3.22
N SER A 79 4.78 -16.90 -3.33
CA SER A 79 4.12 -15.82 -2.57
C SER A 79 2.88 -15.36 -3.31
N CYS A 80 1.76 -15.32 -2.59
CA CYS A 80 0.47 -14.82 -3.08
C CYS A 80 0.17 -13.48 -2.43
N TYR A 81 -0.30 -12.50 -3.20
CA TYR A 81 -0.64 -11.16 -2.70
C TYR A 81 -2.07 -10.76 -3.05
N CYS A 82 -2.74 -10.06 -2.14
CA CYS A 82 -4.12 -9.61 -2.32
C CYS A 82 -4.34 -8.24 -1.67
N ILE A 83 -5.30 -7.47 -2.20
CA ILE A 83 -5.68 -6.17 -1.61
C ILE A 83 -6.28 -6.37 -0.21
N ASN A 84 -5.83 -5.57 0.74
CA ASN A 84 -6.48 -5.47 2.05
C ASN A 84 -7.59 -4.41 2.01
N ARG A 85 -8.82 -4.83 1.70
CA ARG A 85 -9.96 -3.90 1.56
C ARG A 85 -10.24 -3.09 2.82
N LYS A 86 -10.10 -3.69 4.00
CA LYS A 86 -10.30 -3.02 5.29
C LYS A 86 -9.35 -1.84 5.48
N ASN A 87 -8.07 -2.02 5.13
CA ASN A 87 -7.09 -0.95 5.24
C ASN A 87 -7.27 0.13 4.16
N PHE A 88 -7.80 -0.23 2.99
CA PHE A 88 -8.21 0.76 1.99
C PHE A 88 -9.40 1.61 2.45
N GLU A 89 -10.40 1.00 3.11
CA GLU A 89 -11.51 1.73 3.72
C GLU A 89 -11.04 2.71 4.79
N GLU A 90 -10.14 2.27 5.68
CA GLU A 90 -9.47 3.15 6.66
C GLU A 90 -8.74 4.31 5.97
N MET A 91 -7.94 4.02 4.94
CA MET A 91 -7.21 5.04 4.19
C MET A 91 -8.15 6.07 3.56
N ILE A 92 -9.26 5.63 2.95
CA ILE A 92 -10.27 6.51 2.35
C ILE A 92 -10.92 7.38 3.43
N TYR A 93 -11.27 6.80 4.57
CA TYR A 93 -11.81 7.54 5.71
C TYR A 93 -10.86 8.65 6.17
N LEU A 94 -9.58 8.31 6.42
CA LEU A 94 -8.57 9.27 6.86
C LEU A 94 -8.31 10.37 5.81
N MET A 95 -8.29 10.00 4.52
CA MET A 95 -8.13 10.95 3.43
C MET A 95 -9.32 11.92 3.33
N ASN A 96 -10.55 11.42 3.52
CA ASN A 96 -11.75 12.24 3.54
C ASN A 96 -11.76 13.20 4.75
N GLU A 97 -11.36 12.73 5.92
CA GLU A 97 -11.21 13.57 7.13
C GLU A 97 -10.19 14.69 6.88
N PHE A 98 -9.02 14.35 6.34
CA PHE A 98 -7.97 15.31 5.99
C PHE A 98 -8.44 16.34 4.95
N THR A 99 -9.08 15.89 3.87
CA THR A 99 -9.51 16.77 2.77
C THR A 99 -10.80 17.53 3.10
N GLY A 100 -11.60 17.09 4.08
CA GLY A 100 -12.81 17.78 4.52
C GLY A 100 -12.53 19.19 5.03
N GLY A 101 -11.39 19.42 5.71
CA GLY A 101 -10.96 20.75 6.11
C GLY A 101 -10.50 21.64 4.95
N ILE A 102 -10.10 21.05 3.82
CA ILE A 102 -9.60 21.75 2.63
C ILE A 102 -10.73 22.08 1.66
N ARG A 103 -11.70 21.18 1.52
CA ARG A 103 -12.83 21.32 0.59
C ARG A 103 -13.81 22.44 0.96
N GLY A 104 -13.64 23.07 2.13
CA GLY A 104 -14.54 24.10 2.63
C GLY A 104 -15.85 23.50 3.15
N ARG A 105 -16.50 24.20 4.07
CA ARG A 105 -17.93 24.00 4.34
C ARG A 105 -18.75 24.29 3.09
#